data_AF-A0A512IX55-F1
#
_entry.id   AF-A0A512IX55-F1
#
_cell.length_a   1.000
_cell.length_b   1.000
_cell.length_c   1.000
_cell.angle_alpha   90.00
_cell.angle_beta   90.00
_cell.angle_gamma   90.00
#
_symmetry.space_group_name_H-M   'P 1'
#
loop_
_entity.id
_entity.type
_entity.pdbx_description
1 polymer ?
#
loop_
_entity_poly.entity_id
_entity_poly.type
_entity_poly.pdbx_seq_one_letter_code
_entity_poly.pdbx_strand_id
1 'polypeptide(L)'
;MLRHAEELLSLLKRKALVLDEVHEHVRLLGGSWTRDQLELFLLCASSVTRDDSGVFQAVAASADDALQTAIVEAVRSFAGKPVPAGQVRARLPQHFVTSDEQVLAVARHTTGLEVFGPKLIRPTR
;
A
#
# COMPACT_ATOMS: atom_id res chain seq x y z
N MET A 1 17.32 10.20 -2.30
CA MET A 1 16.06 10.38 -1.56
C MET A 1 15.16 9.16 -1.67
N LEU A 2 14.67 8.76 -2.85
CA LEU A 2 13.82 7.55 -2.99
C LEU A 2 14.51 6.24 -2.57
N ARG A 3 15.80 6.07 -2.90
CA ARG A 3 16.56 4.86 -2.57
C ARG A 3 16.62 4.58 -1.06
N HIS A 4 16.90 5.60 -0.26
CA HIS A 4 16.99 5.49 1.20
C HIS A 4 15.64 5.10 1.84
N ALA A 5 14.53 5.60 1.30
CA ALA A 5 13.20 5.23 1.76
C ALA A 5 12.85 3.76 1.47
N GLU A 6 13.16 3.28 0.27
CA GLU A 6 12.94 1.88 -0.11
C GLU A 6 13.80 0.90 0.70
N GLU A 7 15.07 1.24 0.92
CA GLU A 7 15.99 0.47 1.77
C GLU A 7 15.50 0.43 3.21
N LEU A 8 15.02 1.56 3.73
CA LEU A 8 14.48 1.65 5.08
C LEU A 8 13.22 0.80 5.27
N LEU A 9 12.26 0.90 4.35
CA LEU A 9 11.06 0.07 4.40
C LEU A 9 11.41 -1.42 4.25
N SER A 10 12.43 -1.75 3.44
CA SER A 10 12.91 -3.12 3.29
C SER A 10 13.60 -3.66 4.55
N LEU A 11 14.27 -2.80 5.32
CA LEU A 11 14.81 -3.15 6.64
C LEU A 11 13.69 -3.40 7.63
N LEU A 12 12.73 -2.48 7.70
CA LEU A 12 11.60 -2.56 8.64
C LEU A 12 10.66 -3.73 8.34
N LYS A 13 10.66 -4.29 7.12
CA LYS A 13 9.96 -5.55 6.80
C LYS A 13 10.60 -6.78 7.46
N ARG A 14 11.90 -6.71 7.75
CA ARG A 14 12.70 -7.81 8.29
C ARG A 14 12.89 -7.71 9.80
N LYS A 15 12.98 -6.48 10.32
CA LYS A 15 13.28 -6.22 11.72
C LYS A 15 12.52 -5.00 12.21
N ALA A 16 11.83 -5.17 13.34
CA ALA A 16 11.21 -4.07 14.08
C ALA A 16 12.30 -3.24 14.77
N LEU A 17 12.24 -1.92 14.67
CA LEU A 17 13.28 -1.01 15.16
C LEU A 17 12.68 0.20 15.85
N VAL A 18 13.33 0.68 16.91
CA VAL A 18 12.99 1.99 17.51
C VAL A 18 13.53 3.14 16.66
N LEU A 19 12.95 4.33 16.83
CA LEU A 19 13.30 5.53 16.02
C LEU A 19 14.82 5.80 15.97
N ASP A 20 15.52 5.62 17.08
CA ASP A 20 16.96 5.82 17.23
C ASP A 20 17.76 4.88 16.32
N GLU A 21 17.40 3.60 16.29
CA GLU A 21 18.05 2.59 15.45
C GLU A 21 17.79 2.86 13.96
N VAL A 22 16.57 3.28 13.63
CA VAL A 22 16.18 3.66 12.27
C VAL A 22 16.98 4.88 11.81
N HIS A 23 17.10 5.90 12.65
CA HIS A 23 17.85 7.12 12.35
C HIS A 23 19.36 6.83 12.19
N GLU A 24 19.96 6.04 13.07
CA GLU A 24 21.36 5.62 12.92
C GLU A 24 21.57 4.82 11.64
N HIS A 25 20.65 3.94 11.26
CA HIS A 25 20.77 3.18 10.02
C HIS A 25 20.75 4.08 8.78
N VAL A 26 19.81 5.04 8.72
CA VAL A 26 19.75 6.01 7.62
C VAL A 26 21.01 6.88 7.56
N ARG A 27 21.55 7.29 8.72
CA ARG A 27 22.81 8.03 8.81
C ARG A 27 24.00 7.22 8.25
N LEU A 28 24.08 5.93 8.59
CA LEU A 28 25.13 5.04 8.08
C LEU A 28 25.04 4.83 6.56
N LEU A 29 23.84 4.88 5.99
CA LEU A 29 23.60 4.85 4.53
C LEU A 29 23.84 6.22 3.85
N GLY A 30 24.35 7.21 4.59
CA GLY A 30 24.62 8.56 4.09
C GLY A 30 23.37 9.43 3.91
N GLY A 31 22.24 9.06 4.53
CA GLY A 31 21.04 9.87 4.56
C GLY A 31 21.19 11.10 5.47
N SER A 32 20.54 12.20 5.11
CA SER A 32 20.59 13.48 5.82
C SER A 32 19.29 13.81 6.57
N TRP A 33 18.38 12.84 6.71
CA TRP A 33 17.10 13.07 7.39
C TRP A 33 17.32 13.22 8.89
N THR A 34 16.72 14.26 9.45
CA THR A 34 16.61 14.43 10.90
C THR A 34 15.67 13.38 11.49
N ARG A 35 15.76 13.15 12.80
CA ARG A 35 14.84 12.26 13.53
C ARG A 35 13.38 12.61 13.28
N ASP A 36 13.02 13.88 13.36
CA ASP A 36 11.63 14.33 13.21
C ASP A 36 11.10 14.10 11.79
N GLN A 37 11.94 14.33 10.77
CA GLN A 37 11.58 14.05 9.38
C GLN A 37 11.37 12.56 9.13
N LEU A 38 12.22 11.73 9.74
CA LEU A 38 12.16 10.29 9.64
C LEU A 38 10.94 9.73 10.39
N GLU A 39 10.63 10.24 11.58
CA GLU A 39 9.42 9.89 12.32
C GLU A 39 8.16 10.28 11.53
N LEU A 40 8.10 11.50 11.00
CA LEU A 40 6.97 11.94 10.18
C LEU A 40 6.80 11.05 8.94
N PHE A 41 7.90 10.71 8.25
CA PHE A 41 7.85 9.79 7.12
C PHE A 41 7.26 8.43 7.51
N LEU A 42 7.73 7.85 8.62
CA LEU A 42 7.26 6.54 9.09
C LEU A 42 5.79 6.57 9.52
N LEU A 43 5.34 7.64 10.17
CA LEU A 43 3.94 7.82 10.57
C LEU A 43 3.01 8.01 9.36
N CYS A 44 3.52 8.59 8.27
CA CYS A 44 2.76 8.76 7.03
C CYS A 44 2.83 7.52 6.11
N ALA A 45 3.74 6.58 6.34
CA ALA A 45 3.88 5.39 5.53
C ALA A 45 2.77 4.38 5.89
N SER A 46 1.82 4.17 4.98
CA SER A 46 0.67 3.28 5.20
C SER A 46 1.02 1.82 5.48
N SER A 47 2.23 1.40 5.13
CA SER A 47 2.74 0.05 5.37
C SER A 47 3.56 -0.08 6.66
N VAL A 48 3.72 1.00 7.43
CA VAL A 48 4.47 1.01 8.69
C VAL A 48 3.51 1.18 9.85
N THR A 49 3.66 0.33 10.86
CA THR A 49 2.96 0.45 12.13
C THR A 49 3.94 0.84 13.23
N ARG A 50 3.44 1.60 14.21
CA ARG A 50 4.15 1.94 15.45
C ARG A 50 3.38 1.34 16.62
N ASP A 51 4.05 0.59 17.47
CA ASP A 51 3.44 0.08 18.71
C ASP A 51 3.53 1.10 19.86
N ASP A 52 2.89 0.77 20.99
CA ASP A 52 2.86 1.62 22.19
C ASP A 52 4.25 1.82 22.82
N SER A 53 5.21 0.95 22.49
CA SER A 53 6.61 1.06 22.93
C SER A 53 7.46 1.95 22.01
N GLY A 54 6.90 2.41 20.90
CA GLY A 54 7.58 3.26 19.93
C GLY A 54 8.46 2.52 18.94
N VAL A 55 8.23 1.21 18.78
CA VAL A 55 8.90 0.39 17.78
C VAL A 55 8.14 0.49 16.46
N PHE A 56 8.88 0.67 15.37
CA PHE A 56 8.37 0.68 14.02
C PHE A 56 8.58 -0.67 13.35
N GLN A 57 7.56 -1.16 12.66
CA GLN A 57 7.61 -2.35 11.83
C GLN A 57 6.92 -2.06 10.50
N ALA A 58 7.55 -2.44 9.40
CA ALA A 58 6.87 -2.42 8.11
C ALA A 58 6.19 -3.77 7.91
N VAL A 59 4.90 -3.75 7.61
CA VAL A 59 4.16 -4.93 7.18
C VAL A 59 4.42 -5.07 5.68
N ALA A 60 4.80 -6.27 5.24
CA ALA A 60 4.75 -6.57 3.81
C ALA A 60 3.29 -6.41 3.38
N ALA A 61 3.00 -5.59 2.36
CA ALA A 61 1.65 -5.49 1.81
C ALA A 61 1.11 -6.91 1.65
N SER A 62 0.01 -7.21 2.35
CA SER A 62 -0.59 -8.53 2.27
C SER A 62 -0.98 -8.81 0.82
N ALA A 63 -1.18 -10.08 0.46
CA ALA A 63 -1.68 -10.42 -0.87
C ALA A 63 -2.97 -9.65 -1.19
N ASP A 64 -3.79 -9.41 -0.16
CA ASP A 64 -5.03 -8.64 -0.24
C ASP A 64 -4.76 -7.14 -0.46
N ASP A 65 -3.79 -6.53 0.23
CA ASP A 65 -3.42 -5.12 0.03
C ASP A 65 -2.85 -4.88 -1.38
N ALA A 66 -2.04 -5.82 -1.87
CA ALA A 66 -1.48 -5.79 -3.21
C ALA A 66 -2.61 -5.91 -4.26
N LEU A 67 -3.56 -6.81 -4.03
CA LEU A 67 -4.73 -6.99 -4.89
C LEU A 67 -5.63 -5.74 -4.87
N GLN A 68 -5.89 -5.17 -3.70
CA GLN A 68 -6.65 -3.92 -3.53
C GLN A 68 -6.02 -2.77 -4.31
N THR A 69 -4.71 -2.58 -4.16
CA THR A 69 -3.96 -1.54 -4.88
C THR A 69 -4.06 -1.74 -6.39
N ALA A 70 -3.86 -2.97 -6.87
CA ALA A 70 -3.96 -3.30 -8.28
C ALA A 70 -5.38 -3.07 -8.84
N ILE A 71 -6.43 -3.38 -8.06
CA ILE A 71 -7.83 -3.10 -8.43
C ILE A 71 -8.08 -1.60 -8.55
N VAL A 72 -7.60 -0.79 -7.61
CA VAL A 72 -7.73 0.69 -7.67
C VAL A 72 -7.05 1.24 -8.91
N GLU A 73 -5.83 0.82 -9.21
CA GLU A 73 -5.09 1.25 -10.40
C GLU A 73 -5.78 0.81 -11.70
N ALA A 74 -6.25 -0.43 -11.76
CA ALA A 74 -7.01 -0.94 -12.89
C ALA A 74 -8.26 -0.08 -13.15
N VAL A 75 -9.08 0.21 -12.12
CA VAL A 75 -10.29 1.04 -12.24
C VAL A 75 -9.94 2.48 -12.65
N ARG A 76 -8.90 3.08 -12.06
CA ARG A 76 -8.42 4.43 -12.43
C ARG A 76 -8.01 4.51 -13.90
N SER A 77 -7.46 3.42 -14.47
CA SER A 77 -7.08 3.37 -15.89
C SER A 77 -8.26 3.54 -16.85
N PHE A 78 -9.50 3.34 -16.40
CA PHE A 78 -10.72 3.57 -17.18
C PHE A 78 -11.28 5.00 -17.05
N ALA A 79 -10.47 5.95 -16.55
CA ALA A 79 -10.80 7.38 -16.48
C ALA A 79 -12.12 7.69 -15.72
N GLY A 80 -12.40 6.93 -14.66
CA GLY A 80 -13.56 7.16 -13.79
C GLY A 80 -14.90 6.65 -14.32
N LYS A 81 -14.93 5.93 -15.44
CA LYS A 81 -16.13 5.23 -15.90
C LYS A 81 -16.44 4.04 -14.99
N PRO A 82 -17.72 3.69 -14.74
CA PRO A 82 -18.07 2.44 -14.09
C PRO A 82 -17.63 1.23 -14.94
N VAL A 83 -16.93 0.27 -14.33
CA VAL A 83 -16.30 -0.86 -15.03
C VAL A 83 -16.81 -2.19 -14.46
N PRO A 84 -17.17 -3.19 -15.28
CA PRO A 84 -17.49 -4.54 -14.82
C PRO A 84 -16.28 -5.24 -14.18
N ALA A 85 -16.52 -6.08 -13.17
CA ALA A 85 -15.46 -6.83 -12.48
C ALA A 85 -14.56 -7.66 -13.42
N GLY A 86 -15.14 -8.31 -14.44
CA GLY A 86 -14.37 -9.07 -15.41
C GLY A 86 -13.39 -8.23 -16.24
N GLN A 87 -13.73 -6.97 -16.54
CA GLN A 87 -12.82 -6.04 -17.22
C GLN A 87 -11.71 -5.54 -16.29
N VAL A 88 -12.04 -5.30 -15.02
CA VAL A 88 -11.03 -4.98 -14.00
C VAL A 88 -10.07 -6.15 -13.84
N ARG A 89 -10.58 -7.38 -13.71
CA ARG A 89 -9.77 -8.61 -13.61
C ARG A 89 -8.88 -8.81 -14.82
N ALA A 90 -9.39 -8.59 -16.04
CA ALA A 90 -8.59 -8.68 -17.27
C ALA A 90 -7.44 -7.66 -17.32
N ARG A 91 -7.52 -6.58 -16.54
CA ARG A 91 -6.49 -5.54 -16.45
C ARG A 91 -5.49 -5.78 -15.31
N LEU A 92 -5.79 -6.67 -14.36
CA LEU A 92 -4.89 -7.01 -13.27
C LEU A 92 -3.63 -7.71 -13.79
N PRO A 93 -2.49 -7.55 -13.09
CA PRO A 93 -1.29 -8.35 -13.37
C PRO A 93 -1.56 -9.86 -13.35
N GLN A 94 -0.94 -10.60 -14.27
CA GLN A 94 -1.21 -12.05 -14.47
C GLN A 94 -0.87 -12.94 -13.27
N HIS A 95 -0.09 -12.44 -12.30
CA HIS A 95 0.26 -13.19 -11.09
C HIS A 95 -0.89 -13.25 -10.07
N PHE A 96 -1.92 -12.40 -10.21
CA PHE A 96 -3.10 -12.47 -9.35
C PHE A 96 -4.05 -13.58 -9.86
N VAL A 97 -4.14 -14.66 -9.10
CA VAL A 97 -5.17 -15.68 -9.30
C VAL A 97 -6.42 -15.25 -8.53
N THR A 98 -7.36 -14.60 -9.21
CA THR A 98 -8.58 -14.08 -8.58
C THR A 98 -9.83 -14.30 -9.44
N SER A 99 -11.02 -14.27 -8.83
CA SER A 99 -12.33 -14.33 -9.50
C SER A 99 -13.03 -12.97 -9.56
N ASP A 100 -14.05 -12.84 -10.40
CA ASP A 100 -14.86 -11.62 -10.49
C ASP A 100 -15.53 -11.31 -9.12
N GLU A 101 -15.96 -12.33 -8.39
CA GLU A 101 -16.54 -12.21 -7.04
C GLU A 101 -15.53 -11.70 -6.02
N GLN A 102 -14.28 -12.19 -6.07
CA GLN A 102 -13.21 -11.72 -5.20
C GLN A 102 -12.86 -10.26 -5.50
N VAL A 103 -12.78 -9.87 -6.77
CA VAL A 103 -12.59 -8.47 -7.17
C VAL A 103 -13.71 -7.58 -6.62
N LEU A 104 -14.97 -8.03 -6.70
CA LEU A 104 -16.11 -7.30 -6.13
C LEU A 104 -16.06 -7.23 -4.60
N ALA A 105 -15.66 -8.31 -3.93
CA ALA A 105 -15.53 -8.34 -2.48
C ALA A 105 -14.47 -7.34 -2.02
N VAL A 106 -13.27 -7.38 -2.62
CA VAL A 106 -12.20 -6.43 -2.32
C VAL A 106 -12.64 -5.00 -2.62
N ALA A 107 -13.27 -4.75 -3.77
CA ALA A 107 -13.74 -3.41 -4.14
C ALA A 107 -14.77 -2.82 -3.16
N ARG A 108 -15.59 -3.65 -2.49
CA ARG A 108 -16.54 -3.19 -1.45
C ARG A 108 -15.86 -2.76 -0.16
N HIS A 109 -14.72 -3.36 0.17
CA HIS A 109 -13.94 -3.06 1.37
C HIS A 109 -12.83 -2.02 1.10
N THR A 110 -12.68 -1.59 -0.15
CA THR A 110 -11.62 -0.67 -0.58
C THR A 110 -12.08 0.78 -0.47
N THR A 111 -11.40 1.55 0.37
CA THR A 111 -11.59 3.01 0.43
C THR A 111 -11.29 3.65 -0.93
N GLY A 112 -12.19 4.47 -1.44
CA GLY A 112 -12.04 5.13 -2.74
C GLY A 112 -12.72 4.40 -3.91
N LEU A 113 -13.33 3.24 -3.67
CA LEU A 113 -14.13 2.51 -4.65
C LEU A 113 -15.56 2.28 -4.14
N GLU A 114 -16.49 2.18 -5.09
CA GLU A 114 -17.88 1.79 -4.83
C GLU A 114 -18.31 0.75 -5.85
N VAL A 115 -18.99 -0.29 -5.37
CA VAL A 115 -19.69 -1.24 -6.21
C VAL A 115 -21.15 -0.81 -6.37
N PHE A 116 -21.54 -0.54 -7.61
CA PHE A 116 -22.83 0.05 -7.97
C PHE A 116 -23.60 -0.83 -8.97
N GLY A 117 -24.93 -0.79 -8.87
CA GLY A 117 -25.84 -1.33 -9.89
C GLY A 117 -25.58 -2.81 -10.22
N PRO A 118 -25.51 -3.20 -11.52
CA PRO A 118 -25.29 -4.58 -11.94
C PRO A 118 -23.82 -5.01 -11.77
N LYS A 119 -23.26 -4.88 -10.57
CA LYS A 119 -21.87 -5.24 -10.20
C LYS A 119 -20.80 -4.44 -10.95
N LEU A 120 -21.00 -3.14 -11.14
CA LEU A 120 -20.02 -2.22 -11.70
C LEU A 120 -19.17 -1.59 -10.59
N ILE A 121 -17.89 -1.35 -10.85
CA ILE A 121 -16.96 -0.72 -9.92
C ILE A 121 -16.65 0.69 -10.44
N ARG A 122 -16.73 1.70 -9.56
CA ARG A 122 -16.35 3.08 -9.89
C ARG A 122 -15.53 3.71 -8.76
N PRO A 123 -14.72 4.75 -9.04
CA PRO A 123 -14.11 5.55 -7.98
C PRO A 123 -15.17 6.34 -7.22
N THR A 124 -15.07 6.41 -5.90
CA THR A 124 -15.81 7.40 -5.11
C THR A 124 -15.15 8.76 -5.26
N ARG A 125 -15.98 9.82 -5.37
CA ARG A 125 -15.52 11.21 -5.47
C ARG A 125 -15.09 11.74 -4.12
#